data_AF-A0AAJ2X3Z5-F1
#
_entry.id   AF-A0AAJ2X3Z5-F1
#
_cell.length_a   1.000
_cell.length_b   1.000
_cell.length_c   1.000
_cell.angle_alpha   90.00
_cell.angle_beta   90.00
_cell.angle_gamma   90.00
#
_symmetry.space_group_name_H-M   'P 1'
#
loop_
_entity.id
_entity.type
_entity.pdbx_description
1 polymer ?
#
loop_
_entity_poly.entity_id
_entity_poly.type
_entity_poly.pdbx_seq_one_letter_code
_entity_poly.pdbx_strand_id
1 'polypeptide(L)' 'MPKFNYDDRVRVISGAGASARQGANGWVVGVFESRPAGEYFQAFPEGVVYSIEFEDGQALEIHEVDLEALE' A
#
# COMPACT_ATOMS: atom_id res chain seq x y z
N MET A 1 3.00 10.41 -10.56
CA MET A 1 3.06 11.04 -9.23
C MET A 1 2.18 10.21 -8.32
N PRO A 2 2.72 9.79 -7.16
CA PRO A 2 2.02 8.94 -6.23
C PRO A 2 0.93 9.75 -5.51
N LYS A 3 -0.19 9.10 -5.17
CA LYS A 3 -1.25 9.70 -4.36
C LYS A 3 -0.84 9.95 -2.91
N PHE A 4 0.07 9.12 -2.38
CA PHE A 4 0.54 9.19 -1.00
C PHE A 4 2.05 9.32 -0.95
N ASN A 5 2.56 9.93 0.11
CA ASN A 5 3.98 10.11 0.39
C ASN A 5 4.37 9.31 1.64
N TYR A 6 5.68 9.18 1.86
CA TYR A 6 6.22 8.63 3.10
C TYR A 6 5.63 9.37 4.31
N ASP A 7 5.33 8.63 5.38
CA ASP A 7 4.63 9.04 6.61
C ASP A 7 3.13 9.37 6.48
N ASP A 8 2.55 9.39 5.28
CA ASP A 8 1.10 9.57 5.13
C ASP A 8 0.34 8.43 5.81
N ARG A 9 -0.74 8.77 6.50
CA ARG A 9 -1.66 7.79 7.09
C ARG A 9 -2.69 7.37 6.07
N VAL A 10 -2.88 6.06 5.95
CA VAL A 10 -3.81 5.47 5.00
C VAL A 10 -4.65 4.39 5.67
N ARG A 11 -5.77 4.09 5.04
CA ARG A 11 -6.63 2.95 5.37
C ARG A 11 -6.74 2.02 4.18
N VAL A 12 -6.70 0.72 4.45
CA VAL A 12 -6.99 -0.29 3.43
C VAL A 12 -8.50 -0.36 3.23
N ILE A 13 -8.96 -0.16 1.99
CA ILE A 13 -10.39 -0.15 1.68
C ILE A 13 -11.01 -1.54 1.79
N SER A 14 -12.32 -1.63 1.99
CA SER A 14 -13.04 -2.91 2.09
C SER A 14 -13.07 -3.73 0.79
N GLY A 15 -12.72 -3.13 -0.35
CA GLY A 15 -12.64 -3.80 -1.65
C GLY A 15 -11.29 -4.44 -1.96
N ALA A 16 -10.28 -4.24 -1.10
CA ALA A 16 -8.93 -4.77 -1.31
C ALA A 16 -8.90 -6.30 -1.25
N GLY A 17 -7.81 -6.94 -1.68
CA GLY A 17 -7.65 -8.39 -1.53
C GLY A 17 -7.75 -8.85 -0.06
N ALA A 18 -8.25 -10.07 0.18
CA ALA A 18 -8.45 -10.58 1.55
C ALA A 18 -7.17 -10.61 2.40
N SER A 19 -6.00 -10.75 1.75
CA SER A 19 -4.69 -10.72 2.40
C SER A 19 -4.20 -9.30 2.75
N ALA A 20 -4.84 -8.25 2.22
CA ALA A 20 -4.40 -6.87 2.38
C ALA A 20 -4.82 -6.23 3.71
N ARG A 21 -5.42 -6.99 4.64
CA ARG A 21 -5.89 -6.49 5.95
C ARG A 21 -6.93 -5.36 5.80
N GLN A 22 -8.01 -5.64 5.06
CA GLN A 22 -9.12 -4.71 4.83
C GLN A 22 -9.56 -3.98 6.11
N GLY A 23 -9.73 -2.66 6.01
CA GLY A 23 -10.17 -1.80 7.10
C GLY A 23 -9.09 -1.40 8.10
N ALA A 24 -7.89 -1.97 8.02
CA ALA A 24 -6.76 -1.59 8.86
C ALA A 24 -6.19 -0.23 8.44
N ASN A 25 -5.70 0.51 9.44
CA ASN A 25 -4.98 1.76 9.25
C ASN A 25 -3.47 1.50 9.34
N GLY A 26 -2.70 2.27 8.59
CA GLY A 26 -1.25 2.20 8.61
C GLY A 26 -0.58 3.47 8.12
N TRP A 27 0.74 3.41 8.02
CA TRP A 27 1.61 4.47 7.54
C TRP A 27 2.34 4.03 6.29
N VAL A 28 2.46 4.92 5.32
CA VAL A 28 3.31 4.68 4.15
C VAL A 28 4.77 4.75 4.57
N VAL A 29 5.48 3.63 4.50
CA VAL A 29 6.91 3.53 4.82
C VAL A 29 7.78 3.23 3.58
N GLY A 30 7.16 3.05 2.42
CA GLY A 30 7.85 2.91 1.15
C GLY A 30 6.95 3.23 -0.03
N VAL A 31 7.49 3.89 -1.06
CA VAL A 31 6.78 4.28 -2.28
C VAL A 31 7.49 3.69 -3.50
N PHE A 32 6.83 2.82 -4.23
CA PHE A 32 7.36 2.16 -5.43
C PHE A 32 6.65 2.68 -6.69
N GLU A 33 7.03 3.88 -7.15
CA GLU A 33 6.56 4.42 -8.44
C GLU A 33 7.17 3.66 -9.61
N SER A 34 8.48 3.40 -9.54
CA SER A 34 9.21 2.52 -10.46
C SER A 34 9.48 1.19 -9.75
N ARG A 35 8.67 0.19 -10.08
CA ARG A 35 8.72 -1.13 -9.47
C ARG A 35 10.08 -1.80 -9.74
N PRO A 36 10.77 -2.33 -8.71
CA PRO A 36 11.95 -3.15 -8.91
C PRO A 36 11.67 -4.31 -9.89
N ALA A 37 12.68 -4.64 -10.70
CA ALA A 37 12.59 -5.78 -11.59
C ALA A 37 12.44 -7.08 -10.77
N GLY A 38 11.46 -7.91 -11.11
CA GLY A 38 11.20 -9.19 -10.44
C GLY A 38 9.74 -9.63 -10.58
N GLU A 39 9.47 -10.91 -10.35
CA GLU A 39 8.12 -11.48 -10.46
C GLU A 39 7.17 -10.97 -9.37
N TYR A 40 7.70 -10.62 -8.19
CA TYR A 40 6.89 -10.18 -7.05
C TYR A 40 5.98 -8.99 -7.39
N PHE A 41 6.54 -7.92 -7.97
CA PHE A 41 5.77 -6.71 -8.31
C PHE A 41 4.89 -6.88 -9.56
N GLN A 42 5.01 -7.98 -10.30
CA GLN A 42 4.14 -8.31 -11.44
C GLN A 42 2.78 -8.85 -11.00
N ALA A 43 2.64 -9.28 -9.74
CA ALA A 43 1.36 -9.74 -9.19
C ALA A 43 0.38 -8.58 -8.91
N PHE A 44 0.88 -7.34 -8.83
CA PHE A 44 0.06 -6.16 -8.60
C PHE A 44 -0.48 -5.60 -9.93
N PRO A 45 -1.70 -5.03 -9.96
CA PRO A 45 -2.19 -4.24 -11.09
C PRO A 45 -1.17 -3.15 -11.48
N GLU A 46 -1.23 -2.58 -12.68
CA GLU A 46 -0.35 -1.45 -13.05
C GLU A 46 -0.62 -0.20 -12.18
N GLY A 47 0.44 0.53 -11.77
CA GLY A 47 0.34 1.71 -10.90
C GLY A 47 1.42 1.79 -9.81
N VAL A 48 1.17 2.57 -8.75
CA VAL A 48 2.08 2.68 -7.60
C VAL A 48 1.76 1.58 -6.58
N VAL A 49 2.80 0.98 -6.00
CA VAL A 49 2.69 0.09 -4.83
C VAL A 49 3.33 0.77 -3.64
N TYR A 50 2.71 0.64 -2.47
CA TYR A 50 3.19 1.21 -1.22
C TYR A 50 3.53 0.11 -0.23
N SER A 51 4.62 0.25 0.51
CA SER A 51 4.81 -0.55 1.73
C SER A 51 4.11 0.15 2.87
N ILE A 52 3.11 -0.51 3.47
CA ILE A 52 2.28 0.02 4.54
C ILE A 52 2.63 -0.68 5.84
N GLU A 53 3.17 0.07 6.80
CA GLU A 53 3.40 -0.41 8.17
C GLU A 53 2.13 -0.22 9.01
N PHE A 54 1.72 -1.28 9.70
CA PHE A 54 0.55 -1.29 10.57
C PHE A 54 0.95 -1.16 12.05
N GLU A 55 -0.04 -0.93 12.93
CA GLU A 55 0.19 -0.76 14.38
C GLU A 55 0.88 -1.96 15.05
N ASP A 56 0.79 -3.16 14.46
CA ASP A 56 1.48 -4.36 14.95
C ASP A 56 2.97 -4.44 14.53
N GLY A 57 3.48 -3.41 13.84
CA GLY A 57 4.85 -3.34 13.35
C GLY A 57 5.14 -4.22 12.13
N GLN A 58 4.10 -4.83 11.53
CA GLN A 58 4.25 -5.54 10.27
C GLN A 58 4.00 -4.61 9.09
N ALA A 59 4.70 -4.84 7.99
CA ALA A 59 4.49 -4.12 6.74
C ALA A 59 3.99 -5.04 5.63
N LEU A 60 3.13 -4.51 4.75
CA LEU A 60 2.68 -5.18 3.53
C LEU A 60 2.72 -4.23 2.34
N GLU A 61 3.11 -4.75 1.18
CA GLU A 61 2.98 -4.06 -0.09
C GLU A 61 1.52 -4.08 -0.57
N ILE A 62 0.95 -2.90 -0.80
CA ILE A 62 -0.44 -2.71 -1.21
C ILE A 62 -0.50 -1.75 -2.40
N HIS A 63 -1.35 -2.08 -3.39
CA HIS A 63 -1.52 -1.23 -4.57
C HIS A 63 -2.28 0.06 -4.23
N GLU A 64 -1.95 1.15 -4.91
CA GLU A 64 -2.54 2.48 -4.69
C GLU A 64 -4.07 2.52 -4.70
N VAL A 65 -4.72 1.64 -5.47
CA VAL A 65 -6.18 1.60 -5.61
C VAL A 65 -6.88 1.04 -4.38
N ASP A 66 -6.14 0.30 -3.54
CA ASP A 66 -6.65 -0.38 -2.35
C ASP A 66 -6.49 0.47 -1.08
N LEU A 67 -6.05 1.72 -1.23
CA LEU A 67 -5.76 2.64 -0.14
C LEU A 67 -6.57 3.94 -0.29
N GLU A 68 -7.01 4.46 0.85
CA GLU A 68 -7.58 5.80 0.98
C GLU A 68 -6.82 6.61 2.04
N ALA A 69 -6.76 7.93 1.85
CA ALA A 69 -6.15 8.83 2.83
C ALA A 69 -6.95 8.83 4.13
N LEU A 70 -6.24 8.85 5.26
CA LEU A 70 -6.82 9.22 6.55
C LEU A 70 -6.46 10.68 6.83
N GLU A 71 -7.47 11.50 7.12
CA GLU A 71 -7.29 12.86 7.66
C GLU A 71 -6.66 12.86 9.06
#